data_AF-V5HMY3-F1
#
_entry.id   AF-V5HMY3-F1
#
_cell.length_a   1.000
_cell.length_b   1.000
_cell.length_c   1.000
_cell.angle_alpha   90.00
_cell.angle_beta   90.00
_cell.angle_gamma   90.00
#
_symmetry.space_group_name_H-M   'P 1'
#
loop_
_entity.id
_entity.type
_entity.pdbx_description
1 polymer ?
#
loop_
_entity_poly.entity_id
_entity_poly.type
_entity_poly.pdbx_seq_one_letter_code
_entity_poly.pdbx_strand_id
1 'polypeptide(L)'
;RGRRSSSANAFTPRSCIPRRSSSFGDLRSSGGASLASGPGSRHSNLRGNRGSIGSAASIGRFSRGPQKSMKDERPLADKTYQAECAAKLSEFLEVHGYANQCTPKELLRMSTKDFERIFQFLVTFLDPNFTIVGKVEDAACQCLKRLGYPYTLSKSMLMGIGSRLPQALAVIMWLYDIVSYFAEVNIIDHLFGNQPGSGNDDAPGHGAADILLNCLNNPDADDSEDERFLRSLAAEQVPQEDDKLDEDIERERKVLADMEARVATYEEVQMELKETRTKIQNYDLYFEKMMQHCEATRIGIQEASKSLADAEAEKVMLKAELCELRSVLQEQIQRQEDEVTLNAKRSELQDNIRRSRNQIEALKEEHIELQMGLEEGAREASRCA
;
A
#
# COMPACT_ATOMS: atom_id res chain seq x y z
N ARG A 1 -43.54 19.29 73.47
CA ARG A 1 -44.65 20.30 73.39
C ARG A 1 -44.24 21.35 72.35
N GLY A 2 -45.12 21.75 71.40
CA GLY A 2 -44.84 22.75 70.33
C GLY A 2 -43.95 22.21 69.19
N ARG A 3 -44.22 22.24 67.86
CA ARG A 3 -44.84 23.22 66.90
C ARG A 3 -44.08 24.56 66.88
N ARG A 4 -43.61 25.11 65.74
CA ARG A 4 -44.13 25.13 64.33
C ARG A 4 -43.03 25.27 63.23
N SER A 5 -43.44 24.89 61.99
CA SER A 5 -43.11 25.33 60.59
C SER A 5 -42.15 26.52 60.31
N SER A 6 -41.54 26.72 59.12
CA SER A 6 -41.98 26.47 57.72
C SER A 6 -40.86 26.57 56.65
N SER A 7 -41.06 25.97 55.46
CA SER A 7 -40.54 26.29 54.08
C SER A 7 -39.28 27.18 53.89
N ALA A 8 -38.35 26.96 52.96
CA ALA A 8 -38.06 25.96 51.90
C ALA A 8 -36.58 26.22 51.44
N ASN A 9 -35.98 25.77 50.33
CA ASN A 9 -36.40 25.02 49.14
C ASN A 9 -35.16 24.28 48.53
N ALA A 10 -35.33 23.44 47.50
CA ALA A 10 -34.21 22.80 46.78
C ALA A 10 -34.51 22.61 45.29
N PHE A 11 -33.51 22.81 44.41
CA PHE A 11 -33.59 22.40 42.99
C PHE A 11 -32.21 22.17 42.35
N THR A 12 -31.92 20.91 42.00
CA THR A 12 -31.19 20.53 40.79
C THR A 12 -31.83 19.24 40.25
N PRO A 13 -32.05 19.11 38.93
CA PRO A 13 -32.45 17.83 38.34
C PRO A 13 -31.50 17.35 37.24
N ARG A 14 -31.29 16.04 37.18
CA ARG A 14 -30.76 15.32 36.00
C ARG A 14 -31.73 14.22 35.59
N SER A 15 -31.83 14.03 34.28
CA SER A 15 -32.25 12.80 33.55
C SER A 15 -33.53 12.06 33.97
N CYS A 16 -34.47 11.95 33.03
CA CYS A 16 -35.31 10.75 32.88
C CYS A 16 -35.84 10.64 31.44
N ILE A 17 -35.66 9.47 30.81
CA ILE A 17 -36.34 9.08 29.57
C ILE A 17 -37.46 8.11 29.96
N PRO A 18 -38.68 8.28 29.43
CA PRO A 18 -39.55 7.15 29.14
C PRO A 18 -40.08 7.16 27.70
N ARG A 19 -40.52 5.97 27.24
CA ARG A 19 -41.00 5.72 25.88
C ARG A 19 -42.52 5.94 25.74
N ARG A 20 -42.92 6.17 24.48
CA ARG A 20 -43.98 5.45 23.71
C ARG A 20 -45.36 6.11 23.48
N SER A 21 -45.91 5.73 22.32
CA SER A 21 -47.24 6.01 21.74
C SER A 21 -47.40 7.41 21.10
N SER A 22 -48.14 7.60 20.00
CA SER A 22 -49.11 6.72 19.30
C SER A 22 -49.22 7.03 17.79
N SER A 23 -49.77 6.07 17.01
CA SER A 23 -50.56 6.15 15.74
C SER A 23 -50.36 7.34 14.76
N PHE A 24 -50.31 7.12 13.44
CA PHE A 24 -51.46 6.70 12.62
C PHE A 24 -51.09 6.24 11.20
N GLY A 25 -51.86 5.26 10.68
CA GLY A 25 -52.11 4.95 9.27
C GLY A 25 -50.95 4.44 8.40
N ASP A 26 -51.18 3.73 7.29
CA ASP A 26 -52.28 2.87 6.84
C ASP A 26 -51.91 2.40 5.42
N LEU A 27 -52.03 1.10 5.13
CA LEU A 27 -52.60 0.49 3.89
C LEU A 27 -51.86 -0.70 3.23
N ARG A 28 -52.70 -1.66 2.83
CA ARG A 28 -52.55 -2.76 1.84
C ARG A 28 -51.64 -3.93 2.26
N SER A 29 -52.18 -5.12 2.61
CA SER A 29 -52.94 -6.11 1.80
C SER A 29 -52.03 -6.88 0.83
N SER A 30 -52.02 -8.22 0.72
CA SER A 30 -53.11 -9.20 0.94
C SER A 30 -52.64 -10.65 1.24
N GLY A 31 -53.41 -11.40 2.05
CA GLY A 31 -53.57 -12.88 1.99
C GLY A 31 -52.41 -13.75 2.52
N GLY A 32 -52.64 -14.87 3.22
CA GLY A 32 -53.91 -15.46 3.68
C GLY A 32 -53.69 -16.62 4.67
N ALA A 33 -54.77 -17.03 5.35
CA ALA A 33 -54.84 -18.15 6.30
C ALA A 33 -54.92 -19.52 5.55
N SER A 34 -54.92 -20.74 6.11
CA SER A 34 -54.83 -21.27 7.49
C SER A 34 -54.74 -22.83 7.44
N LEU A 35 -54.41 -23.47 8.57
CA LEU A 35 -54.83 -24.84 9.00
C LEU A 35 -54.30 -26.14 8.31
N ALA A 36 -53.81 -27.02 9.20
CA ALA A 36 -54.07 -28.48 9.32
C ALA A 36 -53.28 -29.58 8.54
N SER A 37 -52.67 -30.46 9.34
CA SER A 37 -52.65 -31.95 9.28
C SER A 37 -52.00 -32.72 8.12
N GLY A 38 -51.01 -33.57 8.46
CA GLY A 38 -50.58 -34.73 7.65
C GLY A 38 -49.15 -35.21 7.95
N PRO A 39 -48.90 -36.44 8.44
CA PRO A 39 -47.56 -36.89 8.82
C PRO A 39 -46.78 -37.49 7.63
N GLY A 40 -45.50 -37.13 7.50
CA GLY A 40 -44.59 -37.66 6.49
C GLY A 40 -43.16 -37.82 7.02
N SER A 41 -42.75 -39.06 7.25
CA SER A 41 -41.41 -39.40 7.76
C SER A 41 -40.29 -39.08 6.76
N ARG A 42 -39.18 -38.49 7.24
CA ARG A 42 -37.80 -38.94 6.96
C ARG A 42 -36.74 -38.17 7.77
N HIS A 43 -35.77 -38.92 8.29
CA HIS A 43 -34.62 -38.41 9.04
C HIS A 43 -33.64 -37.63 8.15
N SER A 44 -33.18 -36.45 8.60
CA SER A 44 -32.04 -35.74 8.04
C SER A 44 -30.77 -35.99 8.87
N ASN A 45 -30.01 -37.03 8.52
CA ASN A 45 -28.69 -37.25 9.12
C ASN A 45 -27.67 -36.27 8.52
N LEU A 46 -26.95 -35.55 9.37
CA LEU A 46 -25.77 -34.79 8.97
C LEU A 46 -24.69 -35.78 8.48
N ARG A 47 -24.11 -35.54 7.30
CA ARG A 47 -22.88 -36.22 6.86
C ARG A 47 -21.87 -35.23 6.31
N GLY A 48 -20.67 -35.37 6.85
CA GLY A 48 -19.57 -34.42 6.71
C GLY A 48 -19.05 -34.24 5.29
N ASN A 49 -18.63 -33.01 5.06
CA ASN A 49 -17.86 -32.59 3.90
C ASN A 49 -16.43 -33.17 4.00
N ARG A 50 -16.02 -34.00 3.05
CA ARG A 50 -14.61 -34.40 2.85
C ARG A 50 -14.22 -34.07 1.41
N GLY A 51 -13.48 -32.98 1.23
CA GLY A 51 -12.83 -32.68 -0.03
C GLY A 51 -11.73 -33.71 -0.32
N SER A 52 -11.70 -34.22 -1.55
CA SER A 52 -10.61 -35.04 -2.06
C SER A 52 -9.69 -34.17 -2.90
N ILE A 53 -8.42 -34.06 -2.52
CA ILE A 53 -7.38 -33.46 -3.36
C ILE A 53 -6.76 -34.59 -4.17
N GLY A 54 -6.87 -34.49 -5.50
CA GLY A 54 -6.47 -35.53 -6.44
C GLY A 54 -4.95 -35.57 -6.70
N SER A 55 -4.46 -36.75 -7.03
CA SER A 55 -3.05 -37.05 -7.27
C SER A 55 -2.37 -36.19 -8.34
N ALA A 56 -1.16 -35.71 -8.04
CA ALA A 56 -0.19 -35.31 -9.05
C ALA A 56 0.62 -36.54 -9.49
N ALA A 57 0.29 -37.10 -10.68
CA ALA A 57 1.13 -38.06 -11.40
C ALA A 57 0.64 -38.26 -12.84
N SER A 58 1.25 -37.56 -13.81
CA SER A 58 1.26 -37.95 -15.25
C SER A 58 2.09 -36.95 -16.08
N ILE A 59 3.42 -37.05 -16.01
CA ILE A 59 4.29 -36.59 -17.12
C ILE A 59 4.58 -37.83 -17.97
N GLY A 60 4.54 -37.68 -19.30
CA GLY A 60 4.92 -38.75 -20.24
C GLY A 60 3.77 -39.55 -20.83
N ARG A 61 3.13 -38.99 -21.88
CA ARG A 61 2.50 -39.78 -22.97
C ARG A 61 2.22 -38.91 -24.19
N PHE A 62 3.18 -38.83 -25.11
CA PHE A 62 2.89 -38.43 -26.48
C PHE A 62 2.09 -39.55 -27.15
N SER A 63 0.78 -39.38 -27.29
CA SER A 63 -0.03 -40.22 -28.17
C SER A 63 -0.71 -39.36 -29.22
N ARG A 64 -0.53 -39.74 -30.49
CA ARG A 64 -1.04 -39.01 -31.65
C ARG A 64 -2.54 -39.32 -31.81
N GLY A 65 -3.35 -38.70 -30.94
CA GLY A 65 -4.80 -38.86 -30.91
C GLY A 65 -5.48 -38.43 -32.21
N PRO A 66 -6.73 -38.87 -32.47
CA PRO A 66 -7.44 -38.54 -33.70
C PRO A 66 -7.61 -37.03 -33.81
N GLN A 67 -7.13 -36.46 -34.91
CA GLN A 67 -7.21 -35.03 -35.19
C GLN A 67 -8.68 -34.60 -35.20
N LYS A 68 -9.12 -33.92 -34.13
CA LYS A 68 -10.39 -33.18 -34.15
C LYS A 68 -10.24 -32.11 -35.22
N SER A 69 -11.10 -32.12 -36.23
CA SER A 69 -11.13 -31.09 -37.27
C SER A 69 -11.27 -29.71 -36.62
N MET A 70 -10.18 -28.94 -36.60
CA MET A 70 -10.21 -27.59 -36.04
C MET A 70 -11.06 -26.72 -36.96
N LYS A 71 -11.80 -25.79 -36.35
CA LYS A 71 -12.50 -24.75 -37.11
C LYS A 71 -11.44 -23.81 -37.69
N ASP A 72 -11.58 -23.41 -38.94
CA ASP A 72 -10.66 -22.45 -39.54
C ASP A 72 -10.81 -21.08 -38.84
N GLU A 73 -9.74 -20.64 -38.19
CA GLU A 73 -9.68 -19.39 -37.42
C GLU A 73 -9.23 -18.21 -38.28
N ARG A 74 -8.78 -18.46 -39.52
CA ARG A 74 -8.34 -17.39 -40.44
C ARG A 74 -9.53 -16.50 -40.81
N PRO A 75 -9.34 -15.17 -40.96
CA PRO A 75 -10.41 -14.22 -41.24
C PRO A 75 -10.85 -14.28 -42.72
N LEU A 76 -11.33 -15.43 -43.18
CA LEU A 76 -11.67 -15.69 -44.59
C LEU A 76 -12.80 -14.82 -45.13
N ALA A 77 -13.61 -14.22 -44.26
CA ALA A 77 -14.66 -13.28 -44.65
C ALA A 77 -14.14 -11.85 -44.87
N ASP A 78 -12.93 -11.52 -44.40
CA ASP A 78 -12.36 -10.18 -44.54
C ASP A 78 -11.73 -9.95 -45.92
N LYS A 79 -12.02 -8.78 -46.49
CA LYS A 79 -11.54 -8.37 -47.82
C LYS A 79 -10.13 -7.81 -47.78
N THR A 80 -9.72 -7.18 -46.67
CA THR A 80 -8.34 -6.70 -46.49
C THR A 80 -7.38 -7.88 -46.41
N TYR A 81 -7.65 -8.87 -45.56
CA TYR A 81 -6.90 -10.13 -45.52
C TYR A 81 -6.80 -10.83 -46.88
N GLN A 82 -7.91 -10.96 -47.62
CA GLN A 82 -7.89 -11.56 -48.97
C GLN A 82 -6.98 -10.79 -49.95
N ALA A 83 -6.99 -9.45 -49.89
CA ALA A 83 -6.16 -8.62 -50.76
C ALA A 83 -4.66 -8.73 -50.41
N GLU A 84 -4.33 -8.80 -49.12
CA GLU A 84 -2.95 -9.05 -48.66
C GLU A 84 -2.43 -10.42 -49.08
N CYS A 85 -3.24 -11.48 -48.92
CA CYS A 85 -2.91 -12.82 -49.40
C CYS A 85 -2.69 -12.84 -50.92
N ALA A 86 -3.56 -12.19 -51.70
CA ALA A 86 -3.40 -12.09 -53.14
C ALA A 86 -2.15 -11.29 -53.57
N ALA A 87 -1.75 -10.26 -52.81
CA ALA A 87 -0.52 -9.51 -53.06
C ALA A 87 0.73 -10.37 -52.79
N LYS A 88 0.82 -11.02 -51.62
CA LYS A 88 1.95 -11.90 -51.25
C LYS A 88 2.13 -13.05 -52.25
N LEU A 89 1.03 -13.70 -52.63
CA LEU A 89 1.06 -14.78 -53.62
C LEU A 89 1.50 -14.28 -55.00
N SER A 90 1.08 -13.10 -55.42
CA SER A 90 1.52 -12.49 -56.69
C SER A 90 3.03 -12.24 -56.70
N GLU A 91 3.57 -11.67 -55.62
CA GLU A 91 4.99 -11.36 -55.47
C GLU A 91 5.85 -12.63 -55.52
N PHE A 92 5.45 -13.67 -54.77
CA PHE A 92 6.15 -14.96 -54.78
C PHE A 92 6.14 -15.64 -56.15
N LEU A 93 4.99 -15.67 -56.83
CA LEU A 93 4.89 -16.26 -58.17
C LEU A 93 5.78 -15.51 -59.19
N GLU A 94 5.93 -14.20 -59.05
CA GLU A 94 6.84 -13.39 -59.88
C GLU A 94 8.31 -13.68 -59.58
N VAL A 95 8.72 -13.65 -58.30
CA VAL A 95 10.10 -13.92 -57.85
C VAL A 95 10.58 -15.31 -58.26
N HIS A 96 9.71 -16.32 -58.18
CA HIS A 96 10.04 -17.71 -58.52
C HIS A 96 9.77 -18.07 -59.99
N GLY A 97 9.49 -17.10 -60.87
CA GLY A 97 9.46 -17.30 -62.32
C GLY A 97 8.26 -18.10 -62.84
N TYR A 98 7.09 -17.98 -62.21
CA TYR A 98 5.87 -18.65 -62.66
C TYR A 98 5.44 -18.18 -64.06
N ALA A 99 5.24 -19.13 -64.97
CA ALA A 99 5.11 -18.87 -66.41
C ALA A 99 3.87 -18.07 -66.84
N ASN A 100 2.83 -17.97 -66.00
CA ASN A 100 1.64 -17.18 -66.27
C ASN A 100 1.63 -15.97 -65.33
N GLN A 101 1.79 -14.75 -65.86
CA GLN A 101 1.66 -13.54 -65.06
C GLN A 101 0.27 -13.51 -64.40
N CYS A 102 0.23 -13.40 -63.07
CA CYS A 102 -1.00 -13.36 -62.29
C CYS A 102 -0.97 -12.12 -61.40
N THR A 103 -1.73 -11.09 -61.76
CA THR A 103 -1.83 -9.89 -60.93
C THR A 103 -2.68 -10.14 -59.67
N PRO A 104 -2.52 -9.36 -58.58
CA PRO A 104 -3.32 -9.52 -57.37
C PRO A 104 -4.85 -9.42 -57.63
N LYS A 105 -5.26 -8.68 -58.68
CA LYS A 105 -6.66 -8.53 -59.09
C LYS A 105 -7.23 -9.78 -59.77
N GLU A 106 -6.38 -10.56 -60.44
CA GLU A 106 -6.74 -11.83 -61.08
C GLU A 106 -6.77 -12.97 -60.06
N LEU A 107 -5.85 -12.98 -59.08
CA LEU A 107 -5.88 -13.91 -57.95
C LEU A 107 -7.16 -13.74 -57.11
N LEU A 108 -7.65 -12.50 -56.94
CA LEU A 108 -8.97 -12.20 -56.36
C LEU A 108 -10.18 -12.59 -57.25
N ARG A 109 -9.94 -13.22 -58.41
CA ARG A 109 -10.96 -13.79 -59.31
C ARG A 109 -10.53 -15.13 -59.92
N MET A 110 -9.59 -15.82 -59.26
CA MET A 110 -8.92 -17.03 -59.74
C MET A 110 -9.91 -18.11 -60.21
N SER A 111 -9.72 -18.61 -61.44
CA SER A 111 -10.54 -19.72 -61.96
C SER A 111 -10.02 -21.07 -61.47
N THR A 112 -10.81 -22.13 -61.65
CA THR A 112 -10.39 -23.52 -61.35
C THR A 112 -9.08 -23.90 -62.05
N LYS A 113 -8.85 -23.43 -63.28
CA LYS A 113 -7.61 -23.72 -64.04
C LYS A 113 -6.41 -22.92 -63.53
N ASP A 114 -6.63 -21.77 -62.92
CA ASP A 114 -5.55 -20.93 -62.41
C ASP A 114 -5.14 -21.45 -61.03
N PHE A 115 -6.10 -21.84 -60.20
CA PHE A 115 -5.86 -22.61 -58.97
C PHE A 115 -5.08 -23.90 -59.25
N GLU A 116 -5.48 -24.69 -60.26
CA GLU A 116 -4.81 -25.93 -60.65
C GLU A 116 -3.32 -25.71 -60.94
N ARG A 117 -2.99 -24.71 -61.77
CA ARG A 117 -1.60 -24.40 -62.17
C ARG A 117 -0.78 -23.82 -61.02
N ILE A 118 -1.35 -22.92 -60.22
CA ILE A 118 -0.68 -22.34 -59.04
C ILE A 118 -0.43 -23.42 -57.99
N PHE A 119 -1.42 -24.27 -57.73
CA PHE A 119 -1.28 -25.40 -56.81
C PHE A 119 -0.20 -26.38 -57.29
N GLN A 120 -0.21 -26.77 -58.57
CA GLN A 120 0.83 -27.65 -59.12
C GLN A 120 2.21 -27.03 -58.99
N PHE A 121 2.38 -25.76 -59.39
CA PHE A 121 3.65 -25.04 -59.30
C PHE A 121 4.21 -25.00 -57.87
N LEU A 122 3.37 -24.70 -56.87
CA LEU A 122 3.79 -24.71 -55.47
C LEU A 122 4.18 -26.11 -54.98
N VAL A 123 3.45 -27.17 -55.35
CA VAL A 123 3.82 -28.55 -54.97
C VAL A 123 5.12 -29.00 -55.63
N THR A 124 5.47 -28.49 -56.82
CA THR A 124 6.75 -28.83 -57.49
C THR A 124 8.00 -28.46 -56.67
N PHE A 125 7.92 -27.49 -55.75
CA PHE A 125 9.00 -27.19 -54.80
C PHE A 125 9.23 -28.29 -53.76
N LEU A 126 8.17 -29.04 -53.42
CA LEU A 126 8.20 -30.12 -52.42
C LEU A 126 8.39 -31.51 -53.06
N ASP A 127 7.83 -31.71 -54.25
CA ASP A 127 7.96 -32.92 -55.06
C ASP A 127 8.16 -32.53 -56.54
N PRO A 128 9.42 -32.52 -57.04
CA PRO A 128 9.74 -32.15 -58.42
C PRO A 128 9.05 -33.01 -59.49
N ASN A 129 8.56 -34.21 -59.14
CA ASN A 129 7.87 -35.12 -60.06
C ASN A 129 6.34 -34.97 -60.00
N PHE A 130 5.81 -34.02 -59.22
CA PHE A 130 4.37 -33.87 -59.03
C PHE A 130 3.65 -33.38 -60.29
N THR A 131 2.75 -34.23 -60.80
CA THR A 131 1.85 -33.90 -61.90
C THR A 131 0.41 -34.23 -61.53
N ILE A 132 -0.53 -33.35 -61.88
CA ILE A 132 -1.95 -33.57 -61.62
C ILE A 132 -2.49 -34.57 -62.67
N VAL A 133 -2.66 -35.82 -62.26
CA VAL A 133 -3.23 -36.88 -63.10
C VAL A 133 -4.71 -37.07 -62.76
N GLY A 134 -5.58 -36.71 -63.70
CA GLY A 134 -7.03 -36.90 -63.57
C GLY A 134 -7.76 -35.66 -63.07
N LYS A 135 -8.49 -35.76 -61.96
CA LYS A 135 -9.34 -34.69 -61.43
C LYS A 135 -8.60 -33.85 -60.39
N VAL A 136 -8.54 -32.54 -60.60
CA VAL A 136 -7.87 -31.56 -59.72
C VAL A 136 -8.34 -31.70 -58.27
N GLU A 137 -9.64 -31.92 -58.04
CA GLU A 137 -10.18 -31.98 -56.69
C GLU A 137 -9.71 -33.21 -55.90
N ASP A 138 -9.52 -34.34 -56.60
CA ASP A 138 -9.03 -35.58 -56.01
C ASP A 138 -7.52 -35.50 -55.75
N ALA A 139 -6.74 -35.03 -56.73
CA ALA A 139 -5.30 -34.85 -56.60
C ALA A 139 -4.92 -33.86 -55.49
N ALA A 140 -5.55 -32.68 -55.47
CA ALA A 140 -5.30 -31.67 -54.44
C ALA A 140 -5.74 -32.14 -53.05
N CYS A 141 -6.90 -32.80 -52.91
CA CYS A 141 -7.31 -33.38 -51.62
C CYS A 141 -6.36 -34.48 -51.13
N GLN A 142 -5.79 -35.31 -52.02
CA GLN A 142 -4.84 -36.35 -51.63
C GLN A 142 -3.48 -35.74 -51.24
N CYS A 143 -2.99 -34.77 -52.00
CA CYS A 143 -1.75 -34.03 -51.71
C CYS A 143 -1.84 -33.31 -50.35
N LEU A 144 -2.87 -32.48 -50.14
CA LEU A 144 -3.06 -31.73 -48.90
C LEU A 144 -3.23 -32.64 -47.67
N LYS A 145 -3.83 -33.81 -47.82
CA LYS A 145 -3.89 -34.81 -46.74
C LYS A 145 -2.53 -35.42 -46.41
N ARG A 146 -1.66 -35.68 -47.41
CA ARG A 146 -0.30 -36.18 -47.18
C ARG A 146 0.56 -35.12 -46.48
N LEU A 147 0.42 -33.85 -46.86
CA LEU A 147 1.09 -32.70 -46.25
C LEU A 147 0.51 -32.33 -44.86
N GLY A 148 -0.54 -33.01 -44.39
CA GLY A 148 -1.09 -32.79 -43.04
C GLY A 148 -1.98 -31.55 -42.89
N TYR A 149 -2.65 -31.10 -43.95
CA TYR A 149 -3.54 -29.93 -43.92
C TYR A 149 -4.59 -30.02 -42.79
N PRO A 150 -4.64 -29.05 -41.85
CA PRO A 150 -5.36 -29.21 -40.58
C PRO A 150 -6.89 -29.00 -40.66
N TYR A 151 -7.39 -28.39 -41.75
CA TYR A 151 -8.81 -28.03 -41.90
C TYR A 151 -9.56 -28.98 -42.84
N THR A 152 -10.89 -29.07 -42.70
CA THR A 152 -11.71 -30.02 -43.47
C THR A 152 -11.97 -29.57 -44.91
N LEU A 153 -11.29 -30.21 -45.85
CA LEU A 153 -11.52 -30.04 -47.28
C LEU A 153 -12.64 -30.97 -47.77
N SER A 154 -13.69 -30.39 -48.37
CA SER A 154 -14.71 -31.15 -49.08
C SER A 154 -14.55 -31.00 -50.59
N LYS A 155 -14.69 -32.10 -51.34
CA LYS A 155 -14.50 -32.12 -52.80
C LYS A 155 -15.33 -31.06 -53.55
N SER A 156 -16.53 -30.76 -53.05
CA SER A 156 -17.41 -29.72 -53.61
C SER A 156 -16.87 -28.29 -53.48
N MET A 157 -15.88 -28.04 -52.61
CA MET A 157 -15.13 -26.78 -52.56
C MET A 157 -14.36 -26.57 -53.86
N LEU A 158 -13.54 -27.57 -54.22
CA LEU A 158 -12.57 -27.49 -55.30
C LEU A 158 -13.25 -27.57 -56.68
N MET A 159 -14.38 -28.27 -56.78
CA MET A 159 -15.27 -28.21 -57.96
C MET A 159 -15.79 -26.78 -58.25
N GLY A 160 -15.78 -25.89 -57.25
CA GLY A 160 -16.47 -24.59 -57.27
C GLY A 160 -15.61 -23.43 -56.76
N ILE A 161 -14.31 -23.43 -57.08
CA ILE A 161 -13.32 -22.46 -56.58
C ILE A 161 -13.78 -21.01 -56.72
N GLY A 162 -14.35 -20.61 -57.86
CA GLY A 162 -14.82 -19.24 -58.07
C GLY A 162 -15.94 -18.76 -57.14
N SER A 163 -16.80 -19.67 -56.63
CA SER A 163 -17.86 -19.31 -55.66
C SER A 163 -17.42 -19.44 -54.21
N ARG A 164 -16.26 -20.07 -53.95
CA ARG A 164 -15.70 -20.26 -52.61
C ARG A 164 -14.24 -19.78 -52.52
N LEU A 165 -13.92 -18.76 -53.31
CA LEU A 165 -12.57 -18.25 -53.53
C LEU A 165 -11.78 -17.98 -52.24
N PRO A 166 -12.34 -17.37 -51.17
CA PRO A 166 -11.55 -17.08 -49.97
C PRO A 166 -10.98 -18.33 -49.30
N GLN A 167 -11.68 -19.47 -49.40
CA GLN A 167 -11.19 -20.74 -48.87
C GLN A 167 -10.16 -21.38 -49.80
N ALA A 168 -10.32 -21.25 -51.13
CA ALA A 168 -9.33 -21.71 -52.11
C ALA A 168 -8.01 -20.93 -52.00
N LEU A 169 -8.09 -19.61 -51.83
CA LEU A 169 -6.94 -18.75 -51.56
C LEU A 169 -6.27 -19.14 -50.24
N ALA A 170 -7.04 -19.41 -49.18
CA ALA A 170 -6.47 -19.85 -47.90
C ALA A 170 -5.78 -21.22 -47.96
N VAL A 171 -6.23 -22.14 -48.81
CA VAL A 171 -5.54 -23.40 -49.09
C VAL A 171 -4.20 -23.15 -49.78
N ILE A 172 -4.18 -22.28 -50.80
CA ILE A 172 -2.94 -21.91 -51.49
C ILE A 172 -1.99 -21.17 -50.55
N MET A 173 -2.47 -20.23 -49.72
CA MET A 173 -1.61 -19.52 -48.77
C MET A 173 -0.96 -20.44 -47.74
N TRP A 174 -1.68 -21.44 -47.24
CA TRP A 174 -1.08 -22.43 -46.34
C TRP A 174 0.00 -23.28 -47.02
N LEU A 175 -0.20 -23.64 -48.29
CA LEU A 175 0.80 -24.35 -49.08
C LEU A 175 2.01 -23.44 -49.37
N TYR A 176 1.76 -22.17 -49.69
CA TYR A 176 2.77 -21.13 -49.83
C TYR A 176 3.61 -20.99 -48.57
N ASP A 177 3.02 -20.96 -47.36
CA ASP A 177 3.78 -20.80 -46.11
C ASP A 177 4.79 -21.96 -45.92
N ILE A 178 4.41 -23.19 -46.28
CA ILE A 178 5.28 -24.38 -46.26
C ILE A 178 6.37 -24.30 -47.33
N VAL A 179 6.02 -23.84 -48.54
CA VAL A 179 6.95 -23.75 -49.67
C VAL A 179 7.96 -22.61 -49.49
N SER A 180 7.54 -21.45 -48.99
CA SER A 180 8.42 -20.33 -48.65
C SER A 180 9.45 -20.77 -47.61
N TYR A 181 8.99 -21.45 -46.53
CA TYR A 181 9.88 -22.04 -45.55
C TYR A 181 10.86 -23.03 -46.17
N PHE A 182 10.41 -23.96 -47.02
CA PHE A 182 11.29 -24.95 -47.67
C PHE A 182 12.29 -24.31 -48.66
N ALA A 183 11.92 -23.19 -49.30
CA ALA A 183 12.76 -22.48 -50.26
C ALA A 183 13.80 -21.56 -49.58
N GLU A 184 13.46 -20.98 -48.43
CA GLU A 184 14.31 -20.06 -47.67
C GLU A 184 15.22 -20.79 -46.66
N VAL A 185 14.75 -21.93 -46.13
CA VAL A 185 15.42 -22.66 -45.05
C VAL A 185 16.05 -23.93 -45.58
N ASN A 186 17.38 -23.94 -45.68
CA ASN A 186 18.13 -25.18 -45.85
C ASN A 186 17.88 -26.07 -44.62
N ILE A 187 17.18 -27.18 -44.82
CA ILE A 187 16.81 -28.13 -43.75
C ILE A 187 18.06 -28.65 -43.01
N ILE A 188 19.19 -28.76 -43.71
CA ILE A 188 20.47 -29.17 -43.11
C ILE A 188 20.98 -28.07 -42.17
N ASP A 189 20.99 -26.80 -42.59
CA ASP A 189 21.42 -25.69 -41.72
C ASP A 189 20.41 -25.38 -40.61
N HIS A 190 19.14 -25.75 -40.74
CA HIS A 190 18.14 -25.54 -39.70
C HIS A 190 18.10 -26.66 -38.65
N LEU A 191 18.43 -27.89 -39.03
CA LEU A 191 18.56 -29.02 -38.10
C LEU A 191 19.97 -29.10 -37.49
N PHE A 192 21.01 -28.64 -38.21
CA PHE A 192 22.42 -28.89 -37.88
C PHE A 192 23.33 -27.63 -37.97
N GLY A 193 22.81 -26.46 -38.34
CA GLY A 193 23.62 -25.24 -38.48
C GLY A 193 23.80 -24.48 -37.17
N ASN A 194 25.06 -24.13 -36.87
CA ASN A 194 25.40 -23.25 -35.75
C ASN A 194 24.68 -21.90 -35.88
N GLN A 195 23.98 -21.45 -34.82
CA GLN A 195 23.54 -20.06 -34.74
C GLN A 195 24.77 -19.14 -34.62
N PRO A 196 25.05 -18.26 -35.60
CA PRO A 196 26.20 -17.37 -35.52
C PRO A 196 25.89 -16.23 -34.54
N GLY A 197 26.22 -16.43 -33.27
CA GLY A 197 25.96 -15.45 -32.21
C GLY A 197 25.98 -16.01 -30.79
N SER A 198 25.84 -17.32 -30.59
CA SER A 198 26.13 -17.96 -29.30
C SER A 198 27.63 -18.20 -29.19
N GLY A 199 28.31 -17.48 -28.30
CA GLY A 199 29.75 -17.65 -28.01
C GLY A 199 30.08 -18.86 -27.12
N ASN A 200 29.15 -19.82 -27.04
CA ASN A 200 29.32 -21.11 -26.38
C ASN A 200 29.38 -22.18 -27.46
N ASP A 201 30.43 -23.00 -27.44
CA ASP A 201 30.55 -24.18 -28.31
C ASP A 201 29.51 -25.27 -27.98
N ASP A 202 28.75 -25.08 -26.89
CA ASP A 202 27.63 -25.90 -26.40
C ASP A 202 26.35 -25.83 -27.27
N ALA A 203 26.48 -25.67 -28.59
CA ALA A 203 25.35 -25.75 -29.50
C ALA A 203 24.82 -27.20 -29.53
N PRO A 204 23.55 -27.49 -29.14
CA PRO A 204 23.04 -28.86 -29.00
C PRO A 204 22.95 -29.69 -30.30
N GLY A 205 23.34 -29.12 -31.45
CA GLY A 205 23.31 -29.75 -32.76
C GLY A 205 24.43 -30.77 -33.00
N HIS A 206 25.59 -30.66 -32.34
CA HIS A 206 26.74 -31.53 -32.59
C HIS A 206 26.41 -33.01 -32.32
N GLY A 207 25.90 -33.33 -31.12
CA GLY A 207 25.53 -34.70 -30.78
C GLY A 207 24.44 -35.29 -31.69
N ALA A 208 23.51 -34.47 -32.20
CA ALA A 208 22.49 -34.93 -33.15
C ALA A 208 23.07 -35.27 -34.52
N ALA A 209 24.09 -34.53 -34.98
CA ALA A 209 24.82 -34.84 -36.20
C ALA A 209 25.65 -36.11 -36.07
N ASP A 210 26.35 -36.30 -34.95
CA ASP A 210 27.16 -37.50 -34.68
C ASP A 210 26.29 -38.77 -34.53
N ILE A 211 25.12 -38.68 -33.88
CA ILE A 211 24.13 -39.76 -33.82
C ILE A 211 23.62 -40.12 -35.22
N LEU A 212 23.22 -39.12 -36.03
CA LEU A 212 22.76 -39.38 -37.41
C LEU A 212 23.86 -39.98 -38.29
N LEU A 213 25.10 -39.52 -38.13
CA LEU A 213 26.26 -40.05 -38.85
C LEU A 213 26.56 -41.48 -38.42
N ASN A 214 26.41 -41.83 -37.13
CA ASN A 214 26.51 -43.21 -36.66
C ASN A 214 25.40 -44.09 -37.28
N CYS A 215 24.13 -43.65 -37.25
CA CYS A 215 23.01 -44.40 -37.85
C CYS A 215 23.14 -44.56 -39.38
N LEU A 216 23.76 -43.60 -40.08
CA LEU A 216 24.03 -43.70 -41.52
C LEU A 216 25.19 -44.64 -41.84
N ASN A 217 26.22 -44.70 -40.98
CA ASN A 217 27.39 -45.55 -41.17
C ASN A 217 27.16 -46.99 -40.66
N ASN A 218 26.29 -47.19 -39.66
CA ASN A 218 25.88 -48.49 -39.13
C ASN A 218 24.33 -48.64 -39.20
N PRO A 219 23.77 -48.89 -40.39
CA PRO A 219 22.32 -49.08 -40.55
C PRO A 219 21.79 -50.40 -39.96
N ASP A 220 22.69 -51.35 -39.66
CA ASP A 220 22.39 -52.68 -39.09
C ASP A 220 22.83 -52.81 -37.61
N ALA A 221 23.13 -51.71 -36.92
CA ALA A 221 23.48 -51.72 -35.49
C ALA A 221 22.34 -52.30 -34.64
N ASP A 222 22.68 -53.02 -33.56
CA ASP A 222 21.70 -53.40 -32.54
C ASP A 222 21.56 -52.33 -31.45
N ASP A 223 20.43 -52.35 -30.73
CA ASP A 223 20.10 -51.36 -29.69
C ASP A 223 21.21 -51.21 -28.61
N SER A 224 22.04 -52.25 -28.41
CA SER A 224 23.15 -52.26 -27.45
C SER A 224 24.40 -51.55 -27.96
N GLU A 225 24.62 -51.51 -29.28
CA GLU A 225 25.72 -50.76 -29.90
C GLU A 225 25.41 -49.26 -29.91
N ASP A 226 24.16 -48.90 -30.25
CA ASP A 226 23.68 -47.52 -30.13
C ASP A 226 23.66 -47.04 -28.67
N GLU A 227 23.21 -47.86 -27.69
CA GLU A 227 23.31 -47.52 -26.26
C GLU A 227 24.75 -47.27 -25.81
N ARG A 228 25.74 -48.00 -26.35
CA ARG A 228 27.16 -47.79 -26.02
C ARG A 228 27.69 -46.49 -26.62
N PHE A 229 27.34 -46.18 -27.86
CA PHE A 229 27.70 -44.93 -28.51
C PHE A 229 27.14 -43.73 -27.73
N LEU A 230 25.84 -43.76 -27.39
CA LEU A 230 25.19 -42.72 -26.59
C LEU A 230 25.83 -42.54 -25.20
N ARG A 231 26.21 -43.63 -24.53
CA ARG A 231 26.94 -43.57 -23.24
C ARG A 231 28.34 -43.01 -23.38
N SER A 232 29.04 -43.30 -24.47
CA SER A 232 30.37 -42.74 -24.76
C SER A 232 30.29 -41.24 -24.99
N LEU A 233 29.34 -40.79 -25.82
CA LEU A 233 29.10 -39.38 -26.11
C LEU A 233 28.70 -38.60 -24.85
N ALA A 234 27.85 -39.18 -24.00
CA ALA A 234 27.49 -38.60 -22.71
C ALA A 234 28.67 -38.52 -21.73
N ALA A 235 29.57 -39.51 -21.72
CA ALA A 235 30.77 -39.49 -20.87
C ALA A 235 31.85 -38.49 -21.36
N GLU A 236 31.87 -38.19 -22.66
CA GLU A 236 32.76 -37.18 -23.25
C GLU A 236 32.22 -35.75 -23.07
N GLN A 237 30.90 -35.56 -23.06
CA GLN A 237 30.23 -34.28 -22.79
C GLN A 237 29.99 -33.98 -21.31
N VAL A 238 30.22 -34.93 -20.40
CA VAL A 238 30.22 -34.70 -18.93
C VAL A 238 31.63 -34.88 -18.33
N PRO A 239 32.62 -34.03 -18.68
CA PRO A 239 33.95 -34.10 -18.09
C PRO A 239 34.10 -33.15 -16.89
N GLN A 240 34.11 -33.68 -15.66
CA GLN A 240 34.81 -33.10 -14.49
C GLN A 240 34.44 -31.66 -14.02
N GLU A 241 33.51 -30.97 -14.67
CA GLU A 241 33.04 -29.64 -14.28
C GLU A 241 31.90 -29.71 -13.26
N ASP A 242 31.07 -30.76 -13.29
CA ASP A 242 30.08 -31.03 -12.24
C ASP A 242 30.72 -31.17 -10.86
N ASP A 243 31.83 -31.91 -10.74
CA ASP A 243 32.57 -32.06 -9.47
C ASP A 243 33.06 -30.69 -8.93
N LYS A 244 33.54 -29.81 -9.82
CA LYS A 244 34.00 -28.46 -9.46
C LYS A 244 32.82 -27.55 -9.11
N LEU A 245 31.70 -27.67 -9.82
CA LEU A 245 30.49 -26.91 -9.60
C LEU A 245 29.85 -27.29 -8.25
N ASP A 246 29.86 -28.57 -7.88
CA ASP A 246 29.46 -29.02 -6.55
C ASP A 246 30.42 -28.50 -5.45
N GLU A 247 31.74 -28.46 -5.69
CA GLU A 247 32.69 -27.81 -4.79
C GLU A 247 32.47 -26.28 -4.68
N ASP A 248 32.10 -25.60 -5.77
CA ASP A 248 31.72 -24.19 -5.78
C ASP A 248 30.43 -23.96 -4.98
N ILE A 249 29.39 -24.75 -5.23
CA ILE A 249 28.10 -24.70 -4.52
C ILE A 249 28.29 -24.91 -3.01
N GLU A 250 29.09 -25.89 -2.59
CA GLU A 250 29.33 -26.13 -1.16
C GLU A 250 30.17 -25.01 -0.51
N ARG A 251 31.11 -24.41 -1.26
CA ARG A 251 31.83 -23.20 -0.82
C ARG A 251 30.89 -22.01 -0.65
N GLU A 252 29.99 -21.77 -1.60
CA GLU A 252 28.98 -20.70 -1.50
C GLU A 252 28.01 -20.92 -0.34
N ARG A 253 27.50 -22.15 -0.16
CA ARG A 253 26.65 -22.52 0.99
C ARG A 253 27.32 -22.22 2.31
N LYS A 254 28.62 -22.54 2.44
CA LYS A 254 29.40 -22.26 3.65
C LYS A 254 29.60 -20.76 3.90
N VAL A 255 29.83 -19.97 2.85
CA VAL A 255 29.90 -18.50 2.97
C VAL A 255 28.55 -17.93 3.38
N LEU A 256 27.45 -18.42 2.80
CA LEU A 256 26.09 -17.99 3.13
C LEU A 256 25.75 -18.28 4.60
N ALA A 257 26.09 -19.46 5.11
CA ALA A 257 25.91 -19.82 6.52
C ALA A 257 26.75 -18.94 7.49
N ASP A 258 27.99 -18.57 7.13
CA ASP A 258 28.79 -17.61 7.93
C ASP A 258 28.14 -16.22 7.94
N MET A 259 27.65 -15.75 6.79
CA MET A 259 26.96 -14.47 6.69
C MET A 259 25.65 -14.45 7.50
N GLU A 260 24.86 -15.52 7.47
CA GLU A 260 23.65 -15.66 8.30
C GLU A 260 23.98 -15.64 9.80
N ALA A 261 25.01 -16.36 10.24
CA ALA A 261 25.48 -16.33 11.63
C ALA A 261 25.95 -14.92 12.05
N ARG A 262 26.64 -14.20 11.15
CA ARG A 262 27.03 -12.80 11.38
C ARG A 262 25.83 -11.87 11.44
N VAL A 263 24.83 -12.03 10.59
CA VAL A 263 23.57 -11.26 10.66
C VAL A 263 22.88 -11.46 12.00
N ALA A 264 22.76 -12.71 12.48
CA ALA A 264 22.16 -13.00 13.78
C ALA A 264 22.87 -12.26 14.95
N THR A 265 24.21 -12.22 14.95
CA THR A 265 24.96 -11.46 15.98
C THR A 265 24.78 -9.94 15.86
N TYR A 266 24.66 -9.39 14.63
CA TYR A 266 24.32 -7.98 14.46
C TYR A 266 22.90 -7.65 14.92
N GLU A 267 21.94 -8.56 14.76
CA GLU A 267 20.56 -8.40 15.24
C GLU A 267 20.49 -8.41 16.78
N GLU A 268 21.23 -9.29 17.44
CA GLU A 268 21.38 -9.32 18.90
C GLU A 268 21.94 -7.99 19.44
N VAL A 269 23.06 -7.51 18.88
CA VAL A 269 23.66 -6.21 19.24
C VAL A 269 22.71 -5.04 18.94
N GLN A 270 21.90 -5.10 17.87
CA GLN A 270 20.87 -4.09 17.63
C GLN A 270 19.76 -4.09 18.69
N MET A 271 19.40 -5.24 19.24
CA MET A 271 18.41 -5.33 20.31
C MET A 271 18.97 -4.76 21.62
N GLU A 272 20.22 -5.07 21.96
CA GLU A 272 20.92 -4.44 23.10
C GLU A 272 21.04 -2.92 22.94
N LEU A 273 21.34 -2.42 21.74
CA LEU A 273 21.39 -0.98 21.46
C LEU A 273 20.02 -0.30 21.58
N LYS A 274 18.93 -0.99 21.21
CA LYS A 274 17.56 -0.49 21.42
C LYS A 274 17.21 -0.44 22.91
N GLU A 275 17.58 -1.46 23.68
CA GLU A 275 17.29 -1.52 25.12
C GLU A 275 18.14 -0.52 25.93
N THR A 276 19.42 -0.35 25.60
CA THR A 276 20.26 0.68 26.21
C THR A 276 19.78 2.09 25.87
N ARG A 277 19.30 2.33 24.64
CA ARG A 277 18.67 3.60 24.26
C ARG A 277 17.40 3.91 25.06
N THR A 278 16.53 2.94 25.30
CA THR A 278 15.33 3.18 26.14
C THR A 278 15.70 3.37 27.61
N LYS A 279 16.72 2.66 28.13
CA LYS A 279 17.29 2.92 29.46
C LYS A 279 17.80 4.36 29.60
N ILE A 280 18.57 4.87 28.62
CA ILE A 280 19.05 6.26 28.61
C ILE A 280 17.87 7.25 28.64
N GLN A 281 16.87 7.09 27.76
CA GLN A 281 15.69 7.97 27.73
C GLN A 281 14.91 7.98 29.06
N ASN A 282 14.84 6.84 29.75
CA ASN A 282 14.22 6.76 31.08
C ASN A 282 15.05 7.47 32.15
N TYR A 283 16.39 7.41 32.08
CA TYR A 283 17.28 8.16 32.97
C TYR A 283 17.21 9.67 32.70
N ASP A 284 17.17 10.12 31.45
CA ASP A 284 17.01 11.53 31.09
C ASP A 284 15.72 12.10 31.70
N LEU A 285 14.58 11.40 31.54
CA LEU A 285 13.30 11.79 32.13
C LEU A 285 13.33 11.77 33.67
N TYR A 286 14.12 10.88 34.28
CA TYR A 286 14.32 10.85 35.73
C TYR A 286 15.15 12.05 36.21
N PHE A 287 16.25 12.37 35.53
CA PHE A 287 17.09 13.52 35.86
C PHE A 287 16.36 14.85 35.65
N GLU A 288 15.57 14.99 34.57
CA GLU A 288 14.69 16.14 34.33
C GLU A 288 13.75 16.39 35.51
N LYS A 289 13.04 15.35 35.97
CA LYS A 289 12.17 15.42 37.16
C LYS A 289 12.93 15.73 38.44
N MET A 290 14.13 15.17 38.60
CA MET A 290 14.99 15.44 39.76
C MET A 290 15.44 16.90 39.79
N MET A 291 15.87 17.46 38.65
CA MET A 291 16.25 18.87 38.53
C MET A 291 15.08 19.80 38.86
N GLN A 292 13.88 19.52 38.31
CA GLN A 292 12.67 20.28 38.61
C GLN A 292 12.31 20.25 40.10
N HIS A 293 12.43 19.08 40.75
CA HIS A 293 12.20 18.95 42.20
C HIS A 293 13.26 19.72 43.01
N CYS A 294 14.55 19.62 42.64
CA CYS A 294 15.63 20.36 43.29
C CYS A 294 15.46 21.88 43.15
N GLU A 295 15.03 22.37 41.99
CA GLU A 295 14.74 23.79 41.77
C GLU A 295 13.53 24.27 42.57
N ALA A 296 12.41 23.55 42.53
CA ALA A 296 11.23 23.88 43.34
C ALA A 296 11.56 23.90 44.85
N THR A 297 12.36 22.93 45.32
CA THR A 297 12.84 22.88 46.70
C THR A 297 13.77 24.07 47.02
N ARG A 298 14.69 24.44 46.12
CA ARG A 298 15.58 25.59 46.27
C ARG A 298 14.79 26.91 46.39
N ILE A 299 13.78 27.10 45.55
CA ILE A 299 12.89 28.27 45.59
C ILE A 299 12.12 28.30 46.92
N GLY A 300 11.49 27.19 47.31
CA GLY A 300 10.75 27.10 48.57
C GLY A 300 11.61 27.36 49.81
N ILE A 301 12.87 26.89 49.83
CA ILE A 301 13.85 27.21 50.89
C ILE A 301 14.17 28.71 50.90
N GLN A 302 14.35 29.33 49.73
CA GLN A 302 14.65 30.75 49.60
C GLN A 302 13.48 31.62 50.09
N GLU A 303 12.25 31.27 49.73
CA GLU A 303 11.03 31.93 50.22
C GLU A 303 10.85 31.76 51.74
N ALA A 304 11.04 30.55 52.26
CA ALA A 304 10.99 30.28 53.69
C ALA A 304 12.07 31.05 54.48
N SER A 305 13.31 31.13 53.95
CA SER A 305 14.39 31.90 54.59
C SER A 305 14.12 33.40 54.62
N LYS A 306 13.48 33.95 53.57
CA LYS A 306 13.08 35.35 53.54
C LYS A 306 11.97 35.62 54.55
N SER A 307 10.93 34.80 54.56
CA SER A 307 9.82 34.89 55.52
C SER A 307 10.31 34.78 56.98
N LEU A 308 11.29 33.91 57.24
CA LEU A 308 11.94 33.81 58.54
C LEU A 308 12.69 35.09 58.92
N ALA A 309 13.47 35.68 57.99
CA ALA A 309 14.19 36.92 58.23
C ALA A 309 13.25 38.12 58.48
N ASP A 310 12.15 38.21 57.72
CA ASP A 310 11.12 39.24 57.89
C ASP A 310 10.44 39.10 59.28
N ALA A 311 10.10 37.88 59.71
CA ALA A 311 9.53 37.59 61.03
C ALA A 311 10.53 37.79 62.18
N GLU A 312 11.82 37.53 61.97
CA GLU A 312 12.87 37.83 62.94
C GLU A 312 13.06 39.34 63.12
N ALA A 313 12.97 40.12 62.05
CA ALA A 313 12.98 41.59 62.12
C ALA A 313 11.76 42.14 62.86
N GLU A 314 10.55 41.66 62.57
CA GLU A 314 9.32 42.03 63.31
C GLU A 314 9.45 41.70 64.81
N LYS A 315 9.97 40.52 65.14
CA LYS A 315 10.23 40.10 66.52
C LYS A 315 11.26 40.98 67.23
N VAL A 316 12.23 41.56 66.52
CA VAL A 316 13.17 42.54 67.08
C VAL A 316 12.48 43.89 67.32
N MET A 317 11.66 44.36 66.38
CA MET A 317 10.88 45.60 66.54
C MET A 317 9.92 45.52 67.74
N LEU A 318 9.09 44.47 67.81
CA LEU A 318 8.16 44.25 68.93
C LEU A 318 8.88 44.11 70.29
N LYS A 319 10.11 43.57 70.31
CA LYS A 319 10.93 43.55 71.53
C LYS A 319 11.41 44.94 71.94
N ALA A 320 11.79 45.79 70.98
CA ALA A 320 12.19 47.16 71.25
C ALA A 320 11.01 47.98 71.81
N GLU A 321 9.83 47.87 71.17
CA GLU A 321 8.58 48.48 71.65
C GLU A 321 8.21 48.00 73.07
N LEU A 322 8.30 46.69 73.34
CA LEU A 322 8.08 46.16 74.69
C LEU A 322 9.09 46.66 75.73
N CYS A 323 10.33 46.93 75.34
CA CYS A 323 11.33 47.55 76.22
C CYS A 323 10.99 49.02 76.52
N GLU A 324 10.62 49.79 75.49
CA GLU A 324 10.21 51.19 75.63
C GLU A 324 8.95 51.33 76.50
N LEU A 325 7.91 50.53 76.23
CA LEU A 325 6.66 50.53 76.99
C LEU A 325 6.90 50.13 78.46
N ARG A 326 7.84 49.22 78.71
CA ARG A 326 8.27 48.86 80.07
C ARG A 326 9.01 49.99 80.77
N SER A 327 9.89 50.73 80.10
CA SER A 327 10.54 51.89 80.72
C SER A 327 9.54 52.99 81.06
N VAL A 328 8.60 53.31 80.16
CA VAL A 328 7.53 54.29 80.42
C VAL A 328 6.67 53.87 81.62
N LEU A 329 6.25 52.60 81.67
CA LEU A 329 5.48 52.07 82.81
C LEU A 329 6.29 52.12 84.13
N GLN A 330 7.58 51.78 84.08
CA GLN A 330 8.46 51.83 85.26
C GLN A 330 8.62 53.26 85.77
N GLU A 331 8.74 54.26 84.89
CA GLU A 331 8.75 55.67 85.29
C GLU A 331 7.41 56.12 85.88
N GLN A 332 6.26 55.71 85.30
CA GLN A 332 4.93 56.02 85.85
C GLN A 332 4.74 55.46 87.26
N ILE A 333 5.18 54.21 87.49
CA ILE A 333 5.16 53.57 88.82
C ILE A 333 6.05 54.35 89.81
N GLN A 334 7.25 54.79 89.40
CA GLN A 334 8.13 55.62 90.25
C GLN A 334 7.51 56.98 90.59
N ARG A 335 6.70 57.55 89.69
CA ARG A 335 5.97 58.81 89.91
C ARG A 335 4.67 58.65 90.72
N GLN A 336 4.27 57.42 91.06
CA GLN A 336 3.02 57.09 91.74
C GLN A 336 1.77 57.66 91.02
N GLU A 337 1.79 57.65 89.68
CA GLU A 337 0.68 58.17 88.87
C GLU A 337 -0.37 57.09 88.58
N ASP A 338 -1.35 56.94 89.48
CA ASP A 338 -2.48 56.05 89.28
C ASP A 338 -3.41 56.52 88.14
N GLU A 339 -4.08 55.59 87.47
CA GLU A 339 -4.96 55.85 86.31
C GLU A 339 -5.97 56.98 86.55
N VAL A 340 -6.57 57.04 87.75
CA VAL A 340 -7.51 58.09 88.14
C VAL A 340 -6.87 59.48 88.13
N THR A 341 -5.61 59.59 88.58
CA THR A 341 -4.88 60.87 88.59
C THR A 341 -4.49 61.32 87.19
N LEU A 342 -4.11 60.37 86.31
CA LEU A 342 -3.79 60.65 84.91
C LEU A 342 -5.04 61.05 84.12
N ASN A 343 -6.18 60.38 84.33
CA ASN A 343 -7.45 60.75 83.71
C ASN A 343 -7.98 62.11 84.21
N ALA A 344 -7.78 62.45 85.48
CA ALA A 344 -8.10 63.77 86.00
C ALA A 344 -7.24 64.88 85.34
N LYS A 345 -5.91 64.71 85.32
CA LYS A 345 -4.97 65.61 84.60
C LYS A 345 -5.33 65.76 83.12
N ARG A 346 -5.69 64.65 82.45
CA ARG A 346 -6.12 64.64 81.05
C ARG A 346 -7.41 65.44 80.83
N SER A 347 -8.40 65.29 81.71
CA SER A 347 -9.65 66.07 81.64
C SER A 347 -9.38 67.55 81.85
N GLU A 348 -8.57 67.91 82.85
CA GLU A 348 -8.19 69.30 83.12
C GLU A 348 -7.45 69.94 81.95
N LEU A 349 -6.50 69.23 81.33
CA LEU A 349 -5.81 69.68 80.12
C LEU A 349 -6.75 69.81 78.92
N GLN A 350 -7.71 68.89 78.74
CA GLN A 350 -8.73 69.02 77.69
C GLN A 350 -9.62 70.26 77.92
N ASP A 351 -10.02 70.55 79.15
CA ASP A 351 -10.83 71.72 79.48
C ASP A 351 -10.03 73.02 79.42
N ASN A 352 -8.72 73.00 79.70
CA ASN A 352 -7.82 74.13 79.43
C ASN A 352 -7.66 74.37 77.91
N ILE A 353 -7.47 73.32 77.10
CA ILE A 353 -7.41 73.44 75.64
C ILE A 353 -8.73 74.01 75.08
N ARG A 354 -9.88 73.57 75.59
CA ARG A 354 -11.19 74.13 75.24
C ARG A 354 -11.29 75.61 75.62
N ARG A 355 -10.97 75.98 76.86
CA ARG A 355 -10.95 77.37 77.32
C ARG A 355 -10.04 78.25 76.45
N SER A 356 -8.82 77.81 76.16
CA SER A 356 -7.89 78.52 75.27
C SER A 356 -8.40 78.65 73.84
N ARG A 357 -9.07 77.63 73.28
CA ARG A 357 -9.72 77.72 71.96
C ARG A 357 -10.84 78.75 71.94
N ASN A 358 -11.75 78.69 72.92
CA ASN A 358 -12.85 79.65 73.04
C ASN A 358 -12.32 81.08 73.22
N GLN A 359 -11.23 81.27 73.95
CA GLN A 359 -10.59 82.58 74.13
C GLN A 359 -9.91 83.08 72.84
N ILE A 360 -9.32 82.18 72.03
CA ILE A 360 -8.83 82.51 70.68
C ILE A 360 -9.98 82.87 69.75
N GLU A 361 -11.16 82.24 69.87
CA GLU A 361 -12.35 82.58 69.09
C GLU A 361 -12.92 83.94 69.50
N ALA A 362 -13.09 84.21 70.79
CA ALA A 362 -13.51 85.52 71.29
C ALA A 362 -12.56 86.65 70.87
N LEU A 363 -11.24 86.45 70.95
CA LEU A 363 -10.25 87.44 70.48
C LEU A 363 -10.28 87.64 68.95
N LYS A 364 -10.69 86.64 68.17
CA LYS A 364 -10.92 86.80 66.73
C LYS A 364 -12.19 87.60 66.44
N GLU A 365 -13.27 87.36 67.19
CA GLU A 365 -14.51 88.14 67.10
C GLU A 365 -14.25 89.61 67.46
N GLU A 366 -13.58 89.89 68.57
CA GLU A 366 -13.15 91.23 68.97
C GLU A 366 -12.25 91.89 67.90
N HIS A 367 -11.33 91.14 67.29
CA HIS A 367 -10.50 91.66 66.21
C HIS A 367 -11.31 92.03 64.95
N ILE A 368 -12.32 91.22 64.60
CA ILE A 368 -13.25 91.51 63.49
C ILE A 368 -14.07 92.76 63.80
N GLU A 369 -14.61 92.90 65.02
CA GLU A 369 -15.36 94.09 65.45
C GLU A 369 -14.49 95.36 65.41
N LEU A 370 -13.26 95.30 65.93
CA LEU A 370 -12.30 96.42 65.86
C LEU A 370 -11.92 96.77 64.41
N GLN A 371 -11.77 95.78 63.54
CA GLN A 371 -11.49 96.02 62.12
C GLN A 371 -12.69 96.73 61.44
N MET A 372 -13.92 96.28 61.68
CA MET A 372 -15.12 96.95 61.17
C MET A 372 -15.25 98.38 61.69
N GLY A 373 -15.02 98.61 62.99
CA GLY A 373 -15.04 99.94 63.59
C GLY A 373 -13.97 100.89 63.04
N LEU A 374 -12.77 100.39 62.73
CA LEU A 374 -11.72 101.16 62.05
C LEU A 374 -12.10 101.50 60.60
N GLU A 375 -12.73 100.57 59.87
CA GLU A 375 -13.26 100.84 58.53
C GLU A 375 -14.39 101.88 58.54
N GLU A 376 -15.30 101.83 59.52
CA GLU A 376 -16.36 102.82 59.68
C GLU A 376 -15.83 104.20 60.09
N GLY A 377 -14.91 104.27 61.06
CA GLY A 377 -14.24 105.51 61.43
C GLY A 377 -13.46 106.15 60.27
N ALA A 378 -12.80 105.34 59.44
CA ALA A 378 -12.15 105.82 58.21
C ALA A 378 -13.15 106.33 57.16
N ARG A 379 -14.33 105.71 57.04
CA ARG A 379 -15.42 106.17 56.16
C ARG A 379 -16.04 107.47 56.65
N GLU A 380 -16.18 107.68 57.96
CA GLU A 380 -16.69 108.94 58.52
C GLU A 380 -15.65 110.07 58.44
N ALA A 381 -14.38 109.81 58.75
CA ALA A 381 -13.30 110.79 58.56
C ALA A 381 -13.20 111.26 57.09
N SER A 382 -13.45 110.36 56.13
CA SER A 382 -13.49 110.68 54.69
C SER A 382 -14.77 111.40 54.23
N ARG A 383 -15.77 111.63 55.13
CA ARG A 383 -16.97 112.43 54.85
C ARG A 383 -16.93 113.84 55.47
N CYS A 384 -16.01 114.08 56.40
CA CYS A 384 -15.84 115.34 57.12
C CYS A 384 -14.63 116.17 56.63
N ALA A 385 -13.95 115.70 55.59
CA ALA A 385 -12.89 116.40 54.84
C ALA A 385 -13.36 116.69 53.41
#